data_AF-A0A554MBF7-F1
#
_entry.id   AF-A0A554MBF7-F1
#
_cell.length_a   1.000
_cell.length_b   1.000
_cell.length_c   1.000
_cell.angle_alpha   90.00
_cell.angle_beta   90.00
_cell.angle_gamma   90.00
#
_symmetry.space_group_name_H-M   'P 1'
#
loop_
_entity.id
_entity.type
_entity.pdbx_description
1 polymer ?
#
loop_
_entity_poly.entity_id
_entity_poly.type
_entity_poly.pdbx_seq_one_letter_code
_entity_poly.pdbx_strand_id
1 'polypeptide(L)'
;MPLSQNSKVKIFTAFILFIAVLLCWFYFSQTEKLNNFALVPLRVTIPEGYDLKDIAGKFKVFKNFDVNNFLSLASKSEGRLFPDTYFLTGTEDETDIIKIMRDNFYKKIGKIDDDILIMASILEREAKTKEDMEIISGILWKRIKVGMPLQVDSVPETYSYKGFPPAPICNPGLKAINAAKNPVESPYWYYLSDKKGNIHYAKTLDEQNANKAKYLR
;
A
#
# COMPACT_ATOMS: atom_id res chain seq x y z
N MET A 1 -66.89 5.90 46.06
CA MET A 1 -66.86 4.44 46.37
C MET A 1 -65.42 3.96 46.39
N PRO A 2 -64.97 3.25 47.44
CA PRO A 2 -63.63 2.67 47.47
C PRO A 2 -63.50 1.56 46.42
N LEU A 3 -62.39 1.56 45.67
CA LEU A 3 -62.07 0.53 44.68
C LEU A 3 -61.99 -0.86 45.35
N SER A 4 -62.53 -1.88 44.67
CA SER A 4 -62.44 -3.28 45.13
C SER A 4 -60.99 -3.74 45.22
N GLN A 5 -60.69 -4.67 46.13
CA GLN A 5 -59.34 -5.27 46.29
C GLN A 5 -58.81 -5.80 44.94
N ASN A 6 -59.66 -6.45 44.14
CA ASN A 6 -59.29 -6.95 42.81
C ASN A 6 -58.94 -5.84 41.81
N SER A 7 -59.60 -4.68 41.92
CA SER A 7 -59.29 -3.50 41.09
C SER A 7 -57.94 -2.90 41.46
N LYS A 8 -57.59 -2.88 42.76
CA LYS A 8 -56.29 -2.38 43.24
C LYS A 8 -55.13 -3.27 42.79
N VAL A 9 -55.29 -4.59 42.84
CA VAL A 9 -54.27 -5.55 42.37
C VAL A 9 -54.03 -5.42 40.86
N LYS A 10 -55.09 -5.28 40.04
CA LYS A 10 -54.95 -5.07 38.59
C LYS A 10 -54.24 -3.77 38.22
N ILE A 11 -54.50 -2.69 38.97
CA ILE A 11 -53.82 -1.41 38.76
C ILE A 11 -52.33 -1.53 39.15
N PHE A 12 -52.04 -2.24 40.25
CA PHE A 12 -50.67 -2.45 40.70
C PHE A 12 -49.85 -3.33 39.73
N THR A 13 -50.43 -4.40 39.20
CA THR A 13 -49.74 -5.25 38.21
C THR A 13 -49.55 -4.54 36.87
N ALA A 14 -50.53 -3.75 36.42
CA ALA A 14 -50.39 -2.92 35.22
C ALA A 14 -49.28 -1.87 35.38
N PHE A 15 -49.14 -1.27 36.57
CA PHE A 15 -48.09 -0.31 36.88
C PHE A 15 -46.69 -0.95 36.86
N ILE A 16 -46.54 -2.15 37.42
CA ILE A 16 -45.27 -2.90 37.37
C ILE A 16 -44.91 -3.27 35.92
N LEU A 17 -45.88 -3.73 35.13
CA LEU A 17 -45.64 -4.06 33.72
C LEU A 17 -45.21 -2.82 32.91
N PHE A 18 -45.84 -1.68 33.17
CA PHE A 18 -45.49 -0.41 32.53
C PHE A 18 -44.07 0.04 32.88
N ILE A 19 -43.67 -0.06 34.15
CA ILE A 19 -42.29 0.23 34.58
C ILE A 19 -41.30 -0.75 33.94
N ALA A 20 -41.61 -2.04 33.88
CA ALA A 20 -40.74 -3.04 33.26
C ALA A 20 -40.53 -2.76 31.76
N VAL A 21 -41.58 -2.39 31.04
CA VAL A 21 -41.51 -1.99 29.62
C VAL A 21 -40.71 -0.69 29.46
N LEU A 22 -40.91 0.30 30.34
CA LEU A 22 -40.14 1.55 30.34
C LEU A 22 -38.65 1.31 30.62
N LEU A 23 -38.32 0.45 31.58
CA LEU A 23 -36.94 0.09 31.89
C LEU A 23 -36.30 -0.69 30.75
N CYS A 24 -37.02 -1.62 30.13
CA CYS A 24 -36.54 -2.38 28.97
C CYS A 24 -36.34 -1.47 27.76
N TRP A 25 -37.27 -0.56 27.48
CA TRP A 25 -37.13 0.45 26.43
C TRP A 25 -36.00 1.43 26.71
N PHE A 26 -35.82 1.85 27.95
CA PHE A 26 -34.70 2.71 28.36
C PHE A 26 -33.37 1.99 28.19
N TYR A 27 -33.26 0.73 28.61
CA TYR A 27 -32.06 -0.08 28.42
C TYR A 27 -31.77 -0.31 26.93
N PHE A 28 -32.79 -0.63 26.14
CA PHE A 28 -32.69 -0.79 24.68
C PHE A 28 -32.27 0.53 23.99
N SER A 29 -32.84 1.66 24.39
CA SER A 29 -32.48 2.99 23.89
C SER A 29 -31.03 3.36 24.23
N GLN A 30 -30.53 2.96 25.40
CA GLN A 30 -29.12 3.15 25.77
C GLN A 30 -28.20 2.23 24.95
N THR A 31 -28.62 1.00 24.63
CA THR A 31 -27.85 0.12 23.73
C THR A 31 -27.81 0.62 22.29
N GLU A 32 -28.88 1.23 21.78
CA GLU A 32 -28.85 1.90 20.47
C GLU A 32 -27.91 3.10 20.46
N LYS A 33 -27.88 3.91 21.52
CA LYS A 33 -26.95 5.04 21.63
C LYS A 33 -25.48 4.62 21.69
N LEU A 34 -25.18 3.47 22.31
CA LEU A 34 -23.83 2.90 22.34
C LEU A 34 -23.42 2.33 20.97
N ASN A 35 -24.35 1.71 20.24
CA ASN A 35 -24.09 1.20 18.89
C ASN A 35 -24.00 2.31 17.81
N ASN A 36 -24.44 3.53 18.12
CA ASN A 36 -24.40 4.68 17.19
C ASN A 36 -23.19 5.61 17.37
N PHE A 37 -22.17 5.23 18.14
CA PHE A 37 -20.85 5.82 17.97
C PHE A 37 -20.27 5.28 16.66
N ALA A 38 -20.62 5.92 15.54
CA ALA A 38 -19.94 5.71 14.27
C ALA A 38 -18.44 5.91 14.53
N LEU A 39 -17.70 4.80 14.54
CA LEU A 39 -16.25 4.84 14.69
C LEU A 39 -15.74 5.72 13.55
N VAL A 40 -15.15 6.86 13.88
CA VAL A 40 -14.52 7.72 12.88
C VAL A 40 -13.39 6.90 12.28
N PRO A 41 -13.43 6.59 10.97
CA PRO A 41 -12.42 5.72 10.38
C PRO A 41 -11.05 6.38 10.47
N LEU A 42 -10.07 5.63 10.94
CA LEU A 42 -8.68 6.00 10.95
C LEU A 42 -8.17 6.04 9.51
N ARG A 43 -7.75 7.22 9.08
CA ARG A 43 -7.19 7.45 7.74
C ARG A 43 -5.69 7.18 7.75
N VAL A 44 -5.27 6.17 6.98
CA VAL A 44 -3.86 5.82 6.80
C VAL A 44 -3.50 5.94 5.33
N THR A 45 -2.60 6.87 4.99
CA THR A 45 -2.08 7.02 3.62
C THR A 45 -0.72 6.34 3.49
N ILE A 46 -0.62 5.44 2.52
CA ILE A 46 0.59 4.73 2.13
C ILE A 46 1.08 5.33 0.80
N PRO A 47 2.19 6.08 0.80
CA PRO A 47 2.77 6.62 -0.43
C PRO A 47 3.36 5.54 -1.34
N GLU A 48 3.46 5.87 -2.63
CA GLU A 48 4.16 5.03 -3.61
C GLU A 48 5.64 4.89 -3.23
N GLY A 49 6.24 3.77 -3.60
CA GLY A 49 7.64 3.49 -3.31
C GLY A 49 7.92 3.06 -1.87
N TYR A 50 6.91 2.93 -1.01
CA TYR A 50 7.08 2.38 0.35
C TYR A 50 7.38 0.87 0.29
N ASP A 51 8.34 0.41 1.09
CA ASP A 51 8.58 -1.02 1.33
C ASP A 51 7.75 -1.55 2.53
N LEU A 52 7.83 -2.84 2.83
CA LEU A 52 7.11 -3.42 3.97
C LEU A 52 7.46 -2.78 5.33
N LYS A 53 8.70 -2.31 5.53
CA LYS A 53 9.13 -1.68 6.79
C LYS A 53 8.54 -0.28 6.92
N ASP A 54 8.53 0.47 5.83
CA ASP A 54 7.91 1.80 5.75
C ASP A 54 6.39 1.69 6.01
N ILE A 55 5.74 0.69 5.41
CA ILE A 55 4.31 0.40 5.62
C ILE A 55 4.05 0.03 7.08
N ALA A 56 4.82 -0.89 7.66
CA ALA A 56 4.67 -1.25 9.07
C ALA A 56 4.82 -0.03 9.99
N GLY A 57 5.70 0.91 9.64
CA GLY A 57 5.86 2.18 10.33
C GLY A 57 4.59 3.03 10.38
N LYS A 58 3.74 2.99 9.34
CA LYS A 58 2.47 3.74 9.29
C LYS A 58 1.40 3.19 10.22
N PHE A 59 1.47 1.91 10.55
CA PHE A 59 0.47 1.23 11.40
C PHE A 59 0.86 1.18 12.89
N LYS A 60 2.04 1.67 13.28
CA LYS A 60 2.45 1.77 14.71
C LYS A 60 1.50 2.61 15.59
N VAL A 61 0.64 3.43 14.98
CA VAL A 61 -0.38 4.21 15.70
C VAL A 61 -1.52 3.34 16.23
N PHE A 62 -1.66 2.12 15.73
CA PHE A 62 -2.67 1.15 16.18
C PHE A 62 -2.17 0.49 17.46
N LYS A 63 -3.00 0.51 18.51
CA LYS A 63 -2.62 0.09 19.87
C LYS A 63 -2.10 -1.35 19.93
N ASN A 64 -2.61 -2.24 19.08
CA ASN A 64 -2.32 -3.67 19.10
C ASN A 64 -1.50 -4.14 17.88
N PHE A 65 -0.88 -3.23 17.12
CA PHE A 65 -0.13 -3.60 15.93
C PHE A 65 1.29 -4.06 16.27
N ASP A 66 1.62 -5.29 15.88
CA ASP A 66 2.95 -5.87 15.98
C ASP A 66 3.68 -5.79 14.62
N VAL A 67 4.71 -4.95 14.59
CA VAL A 67 5.57 -4.73 13.42
C VAL A 67 6.25 -6.02 12.96
N ASN A 68 6.75 -6.85 13.89
CA ASN A 68 7.46 -8.08 13.53
C ASN A 68 6.49 -9.12 12.99
N ASN A 69 5.29 -9.22 13.58
CA ASN A 69 4.23 -10.09 13.08
C ASN A 69 3.83 -9.68 11.65
N PHE A 70 3.61 -8.39 11.43
CA PHE A 70 3.29 -7.85 10.10
C PHE A 70 4.37 -8.20 9.08
N LEU A 71 5.64 -7.92 9.37
CA LEU A 71 6.74 -8.19 8.44
C LEU A 71 6.87 -9.68 8.11
N SER A 72 6.63 -10.55 9.09
CA SER A 72 6.63 -12.00 8.89
C SER A 72 5.51 -12.43 7.94
N LEU A 73 4.26 -12.03 8.23
CA LEU A 73 3.06 -12.36 7.45
C LEU A 73 3.10 -11.76 6.05
N ALA A 74 3.64 -10.55 5.91
CA ALA A 74 3.69 -9.80 4.66
C ALA A 74 4.91 -10.13 3.78
N SER A 75 5.87 -10.95 4.26
CA SER A 75 7.15 -11.21 3.58
C SER A 75 7.05 -11.59 2.09
N LYS A 76 5.98 -12.30 1.69
CA LYS A 76 5.71 -12.70 0.29
C LYS A 76 4.84 -11.72 -0.50
N SER A 77 4.47 -10.59 0.11
CA SER A 77 3.55 -9.59 -0.44
C SER A 77 4.24 -8.27 -0.78
N GLU A 78 5.57 -8.19 -0.72
CA GLU A 78 6.32 -7.02 -1.21
C GLU A 78 5.97 -6.77 -2.70
N GLY A 79 5.76 -5.50 -3.03
CA GLY A 79 5.23 -5.09 -4.33
C GLY A 79 3.71 -5.21 -4.49
N ARG A 80 3.01 -5.91 -3.59
CA ARG A 80 1.57 -6.22 -3.70
C ARG A 80 0.71 -5.56 -2.62
N LEU A 81 1.29 -4.72 -1.77
CA LEU A 81 0.52 -3.90 -0.83
C LEU A 81 0.32 -2.52 -1.45
N PHE A 82 -0.80 -2.34 -2.16
CA PHE A 82 -0.96 -1.20 -3.06
C PHE A 82 -0.87 0.16 -2.34
N PRO A 83 -0.11 1.15 -2.86
CA PRO A 83 -0.10 2.50 -2.32
C PRO A 83 -1.46 3.20 -2.47
N ASP A 84 -2.09 3.55 -1.35
CA ASP A 84 -3.39 4.24 -1.35
C ASP A 84 -3.67 4.89 0.01
N THR A 85 -4.81 5.57 0.12
CA THR A 85 -5.40 5.94 1.41
C THR A 85 -6.43 4.91 1.84
N TYR A 86 -6.18 4.29 2.99
CA TYR A 86 -7.03 3.30 3.63
C TYR A 86 -7.81 3.94 4.77
N PHE A 87 -9.10 3.60 4.88
CA PHE A 87 -10.00 4.03 5.93
C PHE A 87 -10.34 2.81 6.77
N LEU A 88 -9.77 2.74 7.98
CA LEU A 88 -9.81 1.58 8.85
C LEU A 88 -10.56 1.88 10.14
N THR A 89 -11.09 0.86 10.80
CA THR A 89 -11.81 1.02 12.07
C THR A 89 -10.87 1.10 13.28
N GLY A 90 -9.62 0.66 13.12
CA GLY A 90 -8.62 0.62 14.19
C GLY A 90 -8.60 -0.71 14.96
N THR A 91 -9.47 -1.65 14.59
CA THR A 91 -9.56 -2.98 15.21
C THR A 91 -8.97 -4.09 14.34
N GLU A 92 -8.61 -3.78 13.09
CA GLU A 92 -7.98 -4.71 12.16
C GLU A 92 -6.64 -5.22 12.69
N ASP A 93 -6.42 -6.52 12.57
CA ASP A 93 -5.11 -7.13 12.84
C ASP A 93 -4.16 -7.02 11.62
N GLU A 94 -2.93 -7.52 11.75
CA GLU A 94 -1.96 -7.46 10.65
C GLU A 94 -2.43 -8.24 9.41
N THR A 95 -3.15 -9.35 9.60
CA THR A 95 -3.66 -10.19 8.52
C THR A 95 -4.74 -9.45 7.74
N ASP A 96 -5.65 -8.78 8.45
CA ASP A 96 -6.68 -7.93 7.87
C ASP A 96 -6.08 -6.78 7.07
N ILE A 97 -5.09 -6.08 7.63
CA ILE A 97 -4.40 -4.97 6.94
C ILE A 97 -3.73 -5.47 5.66
N ILE A 98 -2.95 -6.56 5.73
CA ILE A 98 -2.30 -7.17 4.56
C ILE A 98 -3.34 -7.55 3.51
N LYS A 99 -4.44 -8.19 3.93
CA LYS A 99 -5.51 -8.60 3.03
C LYS A 99 -6.17 -7.40 2.35
N ILE A 100 -6.51 -6.35 3.09
CA ILE A 100 -7.12 -5.12 2.55
C ILE A 100 -6.24 -4.50 1.49
N MET A 101 -4.94 -4.32 1.78
CA MET A 101 -3.99 -3.70 0.85
C MET A 101 -3.74 -4.57 -0.39
N ARG A 102 -3.64 -5.89 -0.20
CA ARG A 102 -3.44 -6.87 -1.29
C ARG A 102 -4.68 -7.02 -2.17
N ASP A 103 -5.87 -7.04 -1.59
CA ASP A 103 -7.11 -7.08 -2.35
C ASP A 103 -7.28 -5.78 -3.16
N ASN A 104 -6.85 -4.63 -2.61
CA ASN A 104 -6.81 -3.37 -3.35
C ASN A 104 -5.84 -3.41 -4.54
N PHE A 105 -4.66 -4.03 -4.37
CA PHE A 105 -3.73 -4.30 -5.47
C PHE A 105 -4.42 -5.09 -6.58
N TYR A 106 -4.98 -6.26 -6.27
CA TYR A 106 -5.63 -7.10 -7.28
C TYR A 106 -6.86 -6.45 -7.90
N LYS A 107 -7.60 -5.64 -7.14
CA LYS A 107 -8.74 -4.87 -7.65
C LYS A 107 -8.32 -3.85 -8.71
N LYS A 108 -7.21 -3.13 -8.50
CA LYS A 108 -6.76 -2.06 -9.41
C LYS A 108 -5.90 -2.56 -10.56
N ILE A 109 -5.05 -3.56 -10.28
CA ILE A 109 -4.00 -4.01 -11.19
C ILE A 109 -4.35 -5.34 -11.86
N GLY A 110 -5.12 -6.19 -11.17
CA GLY A 110 -5.35 -7.57 -11.56
C GLY A 110 -4.12 -8.45 -11.34
N LYS A 111 -4.15 -9.65 -11.94
CA LYS A 111 -2.99 -10.53 -11.99
C LYS A 111 -1.96 -9.97 -12.98
N ILE A 112 -0.70 -9.91 -12.57
CA ILE A 112 0.43 -9.49 -13.42
C ILE A 112 1.60 -10.44 -13.25
N ASP A 113 2.50 -10.41 -14.23
CA ASP A 113 3.76 -11.15 -14.20
C ASP A 113 4.72 -10.60 -13.14
N ASP A 114 5.50 -11.48 -12.52
CA ASP A 114 6.45 -11.11 -11.45
C ASP A 114 7.56 -10.21 -11.98
N ASP A 115 8.05 -10.44 -13.20
CA ASP A 115 9.11 -9.61 -13.80
C ASP A 115 8.60 -8.18 -14.05
N ILE A 116 7.34 -8.03 -14.46
CA ILE A 116 6.71 -6.71 -14.62
C ILE A 116 6.60 -6.00 -13.27
N LEU A 117 6.23 -6.73 -12.21
CA LEU A 117 6.13 -6.14 -10.87
C LEU A 117 7.50 -5.74 -10.32
N ILE A 118 8.51 -6.57 -10.50
CA ILE A 118 9.90 -6.26 -10.11
C ILE A 118 10.38 -5.04 -10.90
N MET A 119 10.20 -5.03 -12.22
CA MET A 119 10.54 -3.89 -13.08
C MET A 119 9.85 -2.60 -12.58
N ALA A 120 8.55 -2.65 -12.29
CA ALA A 120 7.82 -1.50 -11.78
C ALA A 120 8.40 -0.99 -10.44
N SER A 121 8.78 -1.88 -9.53
CA SER A 121 9.39 -1.48 -8.25
C SER A 121 10.76 -0.80 -8.42
N ILE A 122 11.55 -1.20 -9.43
CA ILE A 122 12.81 -0.54 -9.77
C ILE A 122 12.53 0.85 -10.34
N LEU A 123 11.62 0.95 -11.32
CA LEU A 123 11.27 2.23 -11.96
C LEU A 123 10.78 3.27 -10.95
N GLU A 124 9.99 2.85 -9.96
CA GLU A 124 9.49 3.69 -8.86
C GLU A 124 10.62 4.36 -8.07
N ARG A 125 11.76 3.67 -7.90
CA ARG A 125 12.93 4.21 -7.19
C ARG A 125 13.90 4.98 -8.08
N GLU A 126 13.91 4.72 -9.39
CA GLU A 126 14.88 5.30 -10.33
C GLU A 126 14.41 6.62 -10.98
N ALA A 127 13.09 6.80 -11.17
CA ALA A 127 12.56 7.95 -11.89
C ALA A 127 11.31 8.54 -11.24
N LYS A 128 11.11 9.85 -11.47
CA LYS A 128 9.95 10.58 -10.93
C LYS A 128 8.84 10.73 -11.96
N THR A 129 9.18 11.02 -13.21
CA THR A 129 8.20 11.29 -14.28
C THR A 129 7.80 10.00 -14.97
N LYS A 130 6.62 10.01 -15.59
CA LYS A 130 6.13 8.82 -16.32
C LYS A 130 6.98 8.57 -17.57
N GLU A 131 7.33 9.66 -18.24
CA GLU A 131 8.12 9.67 -19.47
C GLU A 131 9.51 9.08 -19.23
N ASP A 132 10.16 9.47 -18.14
CA ASP A 132 11.46 8.92 -17.77
C ASP A 132 11.35 7.43 -17.42
N MET A 133 10.32 7.03 -16.68
CA MET A 133 10.07 5.62 -16.35
C MET A 133 9.87 4.76 -17.60
N GLU A 134 9.14 5.25 -18.60
CA GLU A 134 8.91 4.51 -19.85
C GLU A 134 10.20 4.32 -20.66
N ILE A 135 11.05 5.35 -20.74
CA ILE A 135 12.36 5.27 -21.42
C ILE A 135 13.31 4.34 -20.65
N ILE A 136 13.39 4.50 -19.32
CA ILE A 136 14.23 3.65 -18.46
C ILE A 136 13.74 2.20 -18.52
N SER A 137 12.43 1.97 -18.54
CA SER A 137 11.86 0.62 -18.73
C SER A 137 12.35 0.00 -20.04
N GLY A 138 12.34 0.75 -21.15
CA GLY A 138 12.90 0.29 -22.42
C GLY A 138 14.38 -0.05 -22.35
N ILE A 139 15.17 0.74 -21.61
CA ILE A 139 16.60 0.45 -21.36
C ILE A 139 16.76 -0.86 -20.56
N LEU A 140 16.04 -1.00 -19.44
CA LEU A 140 16.19 -2.14 -18.54
C LEU A 140 15.68 -3.45 -19.17
N TRP A 141 14.55 -3.45 -19.87
CA TRP A 141 14.07 -4.61 -20.63
C TRP A 141 15.07 -5.03 -21.71
N LYS A 142 15.67 -4.07 -22.41
CA LYS A 142 16.70 -4.33 -23.41
C LYS A 142 17.93 -4.99 -22.77
N ARG A 143 18.35 -4.53 -21.58
CA ARG A 143 19.46 -5.15 -20.81
C ARG A 143 19.14 -6.58 -20.40
N ILE A 144 17.94 -6.85 -19.87
CA ILE A 144 17.48 -8.21 -19.53
C ILE A 144 17.55 -9.12 -20.76
N LYS A 145 17.02 -8.67 -21.90
CA LYS A 145 16.96 -9.46 -23.15
C LYS A 145 18.34 -9.91 -23.64
N VAL A 146 19.38 -9.08 -23.47
CA VAL A 146 20.75 -9.40 -23.90
C VAL A 146 21.64 -9.96 -22.78
N GLY A 147 21.09 -10.18 -21.58
CA GLY A 147 21.85 -10.67 -20.44
C GLY A 147 22.90 -9.67 -19.93
N MET A 148 22.60 -8.37 -20.00
CA MET A 148 23.39 -7.31 -19.36
C MET A 148 22.88 -7.09 -17.93
N PRO A 149 23.76 -6.89 -16.92
CA PRO A 149 23.36 -6.49 -15.58
C PRO A 149 22.50 -5.21 -15.59
N LEU A 150 21.52 -5.12 -14.68
CA LEU A 150 20.61 -3.97 -14.63
C LEU A 150 21.30 -2.70 -14.14
N GLN A 151 22.27 -2.81 -13.23
CA GLN A 151 23.09 -1.70 -12.70
C GLN A 151 22.24 -0.50 -12.26
N VAL A 152 21.23 -0.76 -11.43
CA VAL A 152 20.36 0.28 -10.86
C VAL A 152 20.85 0.67 -9.48
N ASP A 153 20.87 1.97 -9.18
CA ASP A 153 21.45 2.48 -7.93
C ASP A 153 20.57 2.16 -6.71
N SER A 154 19.27 2.04 -6.92
CA SER A 154 18.32 1.58 -5.90
C SER A 154 18.51 0.12 -5.48
N VAL A 155 19.22 -0.69 -6.27
CA VAL A 155 19.51 -2.11 -5.98
C VAL A 155 20.96 -2.43 -6.35
N PRO A 156 21.95 -2.02 -5.52
CA PRO A 156 23.38 -2.10 -5.84
C PRO A 156 23.87 -3.50 -6.21
N GLU A 157 23.22 -4.55 -5.72
CA GLU A 157 23.57 -5.93 -6.02
C GLU A 157 23.43 -6.25 -7.52
N THR A 158 22.54 -5.54 -8.24
CA THR A 158 22.31 -5.68 -9.69
C THR A 158 23.49 -5.23 -10.55
N TYR A 159 24.54 -4.67 -9.95
CA TYR A 159 25.82 -4.45 -10.62
C TYR A 159 26.63 -5.73 -10.81
N SER A 160 26.41 -6.73 -9.94
CA SER A 160 27.26 -7.92 -9.85
C SER A 160 26.68 -9.15 -10.55
N TYR A 161 25.38 -9.14 -10.90
CA TYR A 161 24.72 -10.27 -11.55
C TYR A 161 23.76 -9.83 -12.66
N LYS A 162 23.34 -10.81 -13.48
CA LYS A 162 22.43 -10.63 -14.60
C LYS A 162 21.01 -11.05 -14.20
N GLY A 163 20.00 -10.38 -14.75
CA GLY A 163 18.60 -10.67 -14.48
C GLY A 163 18.00 -9.77 -13.41
N PHE A 164 16.81 -10.14 -12.95
CA PHE A 164 16.06 -9.41 -11.94
C PHE A 164 16.55 -9.72 -10.52
N PRO A 165 16.37 -8.78 -9.57
CA PRO A 165 16.41 -9.13 -8.15
C PRO A 165 15.33 -10.17 -7.81
N PRO A 166 15.49 -10.93 -6.70
CA PRO A 166 14.60 -12.05 -6.39
C PRO A 166 13.17 -11.63 -6.00
N ALA A 167 12.95 -10.35 -5.71
CA ALA A 167 11.66 -9.81 -5.31
C ALA A 167 11.59 -8.30 -5.64
N PRO A 168 10.37 -7.71 -5.67
CA PRO A 168 10.20 -6.27 -5.73
C PRO A 168 10.89 -5.57 -4.56
N ILE A 169 11.39 -4.35 -4.77
CA ILE A 169 12.12 -3.58 -3.74
C ILE A 169 11.25 -2.59 -2.97
N CYS A 170 10.02 -2.39 -3.42
CA CYS A 170 9.00 -1.56 -2.81
C CYS A 170 7.64 -1.84 -3.45
N ASN A 171 6.60 -1.14 -3.00
CA ASN A 171 5.25 -1.17 -3.56
C ASN A 171 5.08 -0.05 -4.60
N PRO A 172 5.08 -0.38 -5.92
CA PRO A 172 5.03 0.63 -6.98
C PRO A 172 3.62 1.19 -7.18
N GLY A 173 3.57 2.42 -7.70
CA GLY A 173 2.33 3.06 -8.14
C GLY A 173 1.84 2.54 -9.49
N LEU A 174 0.62 2.98 -9.88
CA LEU A 174 0.04 2.69 -11.20
C LEU A 174 0.91 3.19 -12.34
N LYS A 175 1.57 4.34 -12.15
CA LYS A 175 2.44 4.97 -13.14
C LYS A 175 3.63 4.07 -13.47
N ALA A 176 4.34 3.57 -12.47
CA ALA A 176 5.48 2.67 -12.66
C ALA A 176 5.06 1.31 -13.22
N ILE A 177 3.92 0.76 -12.78
CA ILE A 177 3.38 -0.49 -13.34
C ILE A 177 3.04 -0.33 -14.82
N ASN A 178 2.43 0.79 -15.22
CA ASN A 178 2.10 1.05 -16.61
C ASN A 178 3.35 1.27 -17.47
N ALA A 179 4.38 1.96 -16.95
CA ALA A 179 5.65 2.13 -17.64
C ALA A 179 6.39 0.78 -17.83
N ALA A 180 6.36 -0.10 -16.83
CA ALA A 180 6.93 -1.44 -16.92
C ALA A 180 6.26 -2.29 -17.99
N LYS A 181 4.93 -2.17 -18.15
CA LYS A 181 4.14 -2.88 -19.18
C LYS A 181 4.33 -2.31 -20.59
N ASN A 182 4.52 -0.99 -20.70
CA ASN A 182 4.54 -0.26 -21.95
C ASN A 182 5.84 0.55 -22.09
N PRO A 183 7.00 -0.10 -22.22
CA PRO A 183 8.27 0.61 -22.35
C PRO A 183 8.34 1.41 -23.65
N VAL A 184 9.07 2.52 -23.62
CA VAL A 184 9.42 3.29 -24.82
C VAL A 184 10.74 2.77 -25.38
N GLU A 185 10.71 2.34 -26.63
CA GLU A 185 11.94 2.01 -27.35
C GLU A 185 12.78 3.26 -27.56
N SER A 186 14.07 3.15 -27.27
CA SER A 186 15.03 4.24 -27.42
C SER A 186 16.39 3.69 -27.84
N PRO A 187 17.28 4.52 -28.43
CA PRO A 187 18.64 4.09 -28.74
C PRO A 187 19.54 4.00 -27.49
N TYR A 188 19.04 4.39 -26.33
CA TYR A 188 19.84 4.48 -25.11
C TYR A 188 20.11 3.11 -24.49
N TRP A 189 21.26 3.03 -23.84
CA TRP A 189 21.68 1.87 -23.04
C TRP A 189 21.98 2.25 -21.60
N TYR A 190 22.16 3.53 -21.32
CA TYR A 190 22.54 4.06 -20.02
C TYR A 190 21.67 5.28 -19.69
N TYR A 191 21.49 5.51 -18.41
CA TYR A 191 20.84 6.70 -17.86
C TYR A 191 21.54 7.10 -16.56
N LEU A 192 21.32 8.33 -16.12
CA LEU A 192 21.85 8.86 -14.88
C LEU A 192 20.92 9.94 -14.33
N SER A 193 20.52 9.82 -13.07
CA SER A 193 19.79 10.89 -12.36
C SER A 193 20.77 11.86 -11.71
N ASP A 194 20.64 13.15 -11.99
CA ASP A 194 21.48 14.20 -11.36
C ASP A 194 20.92 14.64 -9.99
N LYS A 195 21.67 15.48 -9.27
CA LYS A 195 21.27 16.02 -7.95
C LYS A 195 19.97 16.85 -7.99
N LYS A 196 19.57 17.34 -9.18
CA LYS A 196 18.33 18.08 -9.40
C LYS A 196 17.16 17.15 -9.79
N GLY A 197 17.44 15.87 -10.03
CA GLY A 197 16.48 14.85 -10.43
C GLY A 197 16.20 14.81 -11.93
N ASN A 198 17.05 15.41 -12.77
CA ASN A 198 16.94 15.24 -14.22
C ASN A 198 17.64 13.97 -14.66
N ILE A 199 17.05 13.27 -15.63
CA ILE A 199 17.64 12.08 -16.22
C ILE A 199 18.48 12.45 -17.45
N HIS A 200 19.71 11.95 -17.49
CA HIS A 200 20.65 12.10 -18.60
C HIS A 200 20.87 10.74 -19.26
N TYR A 201 20.44 10.61 -20.51
CA TYR A 201 20.55 9.36 -21.27
C TYR A 201 21.85 9.28 -22.08
N ALA A 202 22.31 8.06 -22.31
CA ALA A 202 23.49 7.78 -23.13
C ALA A 202 23.33 6.48 -23.93
N LYS A 203 23.83 6.50 -25.17
CA LYS A 203 23.87 5.35 -26.09
C LYS A 203 25.10 4.49 -25.85
N THR A 204 26.21 5.09 -25.45
CA THR A 204 27.50 4.43 -25.26
C THR A 204 28.03 4.63 -23.84
N LEU A 205 29.01 3.79 -23.46
CA LEU A 205 29.69 3.93 -22.18
C LEU A 205 30.48 5.23 -22.09
N ASP A 206 31.07 5.69 -23.20
CA ASP A 206 31.80 6.96 -23.25
C ASP A 206 30.88 8.15 -23.02
N GLU A 207 29.70 8.16 -23.64
CA GLU A 207 28.65 9.16 -23.37
C GLU A 207 28.23 9.14 -21.90
N GLN A 208 28.06 7.94 -21.31
CA GLN A 208 27.71 7.80 -19.90
C GLN A 208 28.81 8.31 -18.97
N ASN A 209 30.08 8.05 -19.28
CA ASN A 209 31.22 8.54 -18.51
C ASN A 209 31.32 10.07 -18.59
N ALA A 210 31.05 10.65 -19.77
CA ALA A 210 30.95 12.10 -19.95
C ALA A 210 29.79 12.70 -19.12
N ASN A 211 28.62 12.06 -19.11
CA ASN A 211 27.48 12.47 -18.27
C ASN A 211 27.85 12.45 -16.78
N LYS A 212 28.49 11.38 -16.29
CA LYS A 212 28.95 11.28 -14.89
C LYS A 212 29.92 12.41 -14.54
N ALA A 213 30.92 12.66 -15.39
CA ALA A 213 31.89 13.74 -15.19
C ALA A 213 31.27 15.13 -15.18
N LYS A 214 30.15 15.32 -15.91
CA LYS A 214 29.45 16.61 -16.01
C LYS A 214 28.47 16.86 -14.87
N TYR A 215 27.72 15.83 -14.45
CA TYR A 215 26.54 16.02 -13.58
C TYR A 215 26.70 15.48 -12.14
N LEU A 216 27.71 14.65 -11.85
CA LEU A 216 27.94 14.10 -10.50
C LEU A 216 29.06 14.78 -9.70
N ARG A 217 29.65 15.86 -10.23
CA ARG A 217 30.63 16.65 -9.48
C ARG A 217 29.99 17.41 -8.31
#